data_AF-A0A5C6BMJ9-F1
#
_entry.id   AF-A0A5C6BMJ9-F1
#
_cell.length_a   1.000
_cell.length_b   1.000
_cell.length_c   1.000
_cell.angle_alpha   90.00
_cell.angle_beta   90.00
_cell.angle_gamma   90.00
#
_symmetry.space_group_name_H-M   'P 1'
#
loop_
_entity.id
_entity.type
_entity.pdbx_description
1 polymer ?
#
loop_
_entity_poly.entity_id
_entity_poly.type
_entity_poly.pdbx_seq_one_letter_code
_entity_poly.pdbx_strand_id
1 'polypeptide(L)'
;MIGLVEPNCHARPWGVIMGLTSALNTSLNGLSLNETAIDVLSNNIANAGTNAFKSSQVQFSTQLARTLSFGSRPTATNGGTNAKQIGLGATVAAIIPDFSQGSITNTTTPSDLAIQGDGFFIVESQEGNVYTRNGTFRLNSENVLTNSQGLRVQAYGVDDDFNIINTELKGVQIPLGELSIAEATENVVMSGALSPQGEIGTHGTLLETAPLVIDGAGTALSSTATLLSAVRLASDPATPLFTGIPADLELTGVKGGRTLDTKTLAVTATTTVQDYMDFLDETLGLQSNSVPTDADGIAVGVDLSGGMIRAKGNRGSVNDISVPVGSMVMNGGVVGLDIPRNGEAADGESTFTTFVVFDSLGEALTVRMSAYKEAETTSSTTFRYILESDNNSSGVPGDVDIALGSSTVVFDSVGNVADQPNNSFSVDRNGSAAVSPMVFEVDMSAISGISSSGSNLNLKSQDGSSPGVLTSFVIDEQGVINGVFDNGVIRTLGQVVLARFTNPGGLLQDGGDTFREGVSSGEPLVSTPGTFGAGTIRAGAIELSNTDIGRSLVDLIVASTNYRGNARVIDSTNRLVDELLLLGR
;
A
#
# COMPACT_ATOMS: atom_id res chain seq x y z
N MET A 1 -90.96 -50.25 38.33
CA MET A 1 -92.27 -50.51 37.72
C MET A 1 -92.17 -50.10 36.26
N ILE A 2 -92.26 -51.07 35.34
CA ILE A 2 -92.75 -50.97 33.94
C ILE A 2 -92.12 -49.83 33.10
N GLY A 3 -91.22 -50.06 32.14
CA GLY A 3 -91.36 -50.93 30.97
C GLY A 3 -91.77 -50.07 29.75
N LEU A 4 -90.98 -50.07 28.67
CA LEU A 4 -91.42 -50.19 27.27
C LEU A 4 -90.26 -49.92 26.28
N VAL A 5 -90.25 -50.76 25.25
CA VAL A 5 -89.32 -50.83 24.13
C VAL A 5 -90.02 -50.24 22.88
N GLU A 6 -89.20 -49.79 21.93
CA GLU A 6 -89.44 -49.63 20.46
C GLU A 6 -89.77 -48.19 19.92
N PRO A 7 -89.60 -47.91 18.59
CA PRO A 7 -88.34 -47.92 17.82
C PRO A 7 -88.22 -46.77 16.75
N ASN A 8 -87.05 -46.69 16.10
CA ASN A 8 -86.76 -46.22 14.73
C ASN A 8 -86.85 -44.73 14.27
N CYS A 9 -85.84 -44.42 13.43
CA CYS A 9 -85.77 -43.46 12.32
C CYS A 9 -85.22 -42.04 12.58
N HIS A 10 -83.93 -41.84 12.25
CA HIS A 10 -83.49 -40.93 11.18
C HIS A 10 -81.96 -40.98 11.07
N ALA A 11 -81.45 -41.75 10.10
CA ALA A 11 -80.08 -41.62 9.64
C ALA A 11 -79.92 -40.23 9.00
N ARG A 12 -79.19 -39.33 9.65
CA ARG A 12 -78.87 -38.02 9.10
C ARG A 12 -77.78 -38.17 8.01
N PRO A 13 -77.97 -37.64 6.79
CA PRO A 13 -76.99 -37.72 5.70
C PRO A 13 -75.76 -36.80 5.88
N TRP A 14 -75.58 -36.21 7.05
CA TRP A 14 -74.59 -35.16 7.32
C TRP A 14 -73.14 -35.67 7.42
N GLY A 15 -72.93 -36.99 7.56
CA GLY A 15 -71.58 -37.57 7.62
C GLY A 15 -70.84 -37.58 6.28
N VAL A 16 -71.56 -37.79 5.18
CA VAL A 16 -70.97 -37.88 3.82
C VAL A 16 -70.63 -36.48 3.29
N ILE A 17 -71.49 -35.50 3.54
CA ILE A 17 -71.26 -34.10 3.14
C ILE A 17 -70.05 -33.49 3.88
N MET A 18 -69.87 -33.81 5.18
CA MET A 18 -68.69 -33.36 5.93
C MET A 18 -67.38 -34.00 5.43
N GLY A 19 -67.42 -35.26 4.97
CA GLY A 19 -66.25 -35.95 4.41
C GLY A 19 -65.78 -35.33 3.09
N LEU A 20 -66.70 -35.07 2.16
CA LEU A 20 -66.40 -34.47 0.85
C LEU A 20 -65.86 -33.04 1.00
N THR A 21 -66.42 -32.25 1.91
CA THR A 21 -65.93 -30.88 2.20
C THR A 21 -64.50 -30.89 2.75
N SER A 22 -64.14 -31.85 3.61
CA SER A 22 -62.78 -31.98 4.13
C SER A 22 -61.76 -32.41 3.07
N ALA A 23 -62.18 -33.27 2.13
CA ALA A 23 -61.37 -33.69 0.99
C ALA A 23 -61.10 -32.51 0.04
N LEU A 24 -62.14 -31.72 -0.29
CA LEU A 24 -62.01 -30.51 -1.09
C LEU A 24 -61.03 -29.50 -0.47
N ASN A 25 -61.16 -29.21 0.83
CA ASN A 25 -60.28 -28.27 1.52
C ASN A 25 -58.83 -28.76 1.55
N THR A 26 -58.61 -30.07 1.76
CA THR A 26 -57.27 -30.66 1.75
C THR A 26 -56.64 -30.62 0.36
N SER A 27 -57.43 -30.89 -0.69
CA SER A 27 -56.96 -30.80 -2.09
C SER A 27 -56.71 -29.36 -2.54
N LEU A 28 -57.55 -28.40 -2.12
CA LEU A 28 -57.35 -26.97 -2.39
C LEU A 28 -56.09 -26.45 -1.70
N ASN A 29 -55.85 -26.83 -0.44
CA ASN A 29 -54.61 -26.54 0.26
C ASN A 29 -53.40 -27.12 -0.49
N GLY A 30 -53.46 -28.40 -0.88
CA GLY A 30 -52.40 -29.02 -1.68
C GLY A 30 -52.17 -28.32 -3.02
N LEU A 31 -53.22 -27.78 -3.66
CA LEU A 31 -53.11 -27.02 -4.90
C LEU A 31 -52.29 -25.74 -4.69
N SER A 32 -52.65 -24.94 -3.67
CA SER A 32 -51.94 -23.70 -3.31
C SER A 32 -50.49 -23.94 -2.90
N LEU A 33 -50.19 -25.04 -2.19
CA LEU A 33 -48.80 -25.40 -1.86
C LEU A 33 -47.96 -25.70 -3.12
N ASN A 34 -48.52 -26.43 -4.08
CA ASN A 34 -47.80 -26.71 -5.33
C ASN A 34 -47.65 -25.46 -6.19
N GLU A 35 -48.61 -24.52 -6.15
CA GLU A 35 -48.47 -23.20 -6.79
C GLU A 35 -47.27 -22.44 -6.21
N THR A 36 -47.16 -22.33 -4.88
CA THR A 36 -46.00 -21.66 -4.26
C THR A 36 -44.67 -22.34 -4.60
N ALA A 37 -44.64 -23.68 -4.70
CA ALA A 37 -43.44 -24.38 -5.15
C ALA A 37 -43.12 -24.12 -6.62
N ILE A 38 -44.12 -24.06 -7.49
CA ILE A 38 -43.94 -23.70 -8.90
C ILE A 38 -43.35 -22.30 -9.00
N ASP A 39 -43.88 -21.32 -8.25
CA ASP A 39 -43.39 -19.94 -8.28
C ASP A 39 -41.91 -19.84 -7.87
N VAL A 40 -41.53 -20.50 -6.78
CA VAL A 40 -40.14 -20.50 -6.29
C VAL A 40 -39.21 -21.22 -7.27
N LEU A 41 -39.61 -22.38 -7.80
CA LEU A 41 -38.80 -23.11 -8.79
C LEU A 41 -38.67 -22.35 -10.10
N SER A 42 -39.74 -21.71 -10.56
CA SER A 42 -39.73 -20.83 -11.74
C SER A 42 -38.80 -19.63 -11.54
N ASN A 43 -38.81 -19.03 -10.35
CA ASN A 43 -37.89 -17.94 -10.02
C ASN A 43 -36.42 -18.41 -10.02
N ASN A 44 -36.13 -19.57 -9.44
CA ASN A 44 -34.79 -20.14 -9.46
C ASN A 44 -34.30 -20.35 -10.91
N ILE A 45 -35.12 -20.99 -11.76
CA ILE A 45 -34.77 -21.25 -13.16
C ILE A 45 -34.53 -19.95 -13.92
N ALA A 46 -35.38 -18.93 -13.71
CA ALA A 46 -35.24 -17.64 -14.36
C ALA A 46 -33.93 -16.91 -13.97
N ASN A 47 -33.48 -17.07 -12.73
CA ASN A 47 -32.26 -16.47 -12.18
C ASN A 47 -31.04 -17.41 -12.20
N ALA A 48 -31.10 -18.50 -12.96
CA ALA A 48 -29.95 -19.40 -13.09
C ALA A 48 -28.76 -18.75 -13.84
N GLY A 49 -29.01 -17.71 -14.63
CA GLY A 49 -28.00 -16.97 -15.37
C GLY A 49 -27.52 -15.67 -14.71
N THR A 50 -28.08 -15.28 -13.57
CA THR A 50 -27.65 -14.07 -12.86
C THR A 50 -26.44 -14.36 -11.97
N ASN A 51 -25.60 -13.35 -11.77
CA ASN A 51 -24.39 -13.50 -10.96
C ASN A 51 -24.78 -13.62 -9.48
N ALA A 52 -24.14 -14.55 -8.79
CA ALA A 52 -24.23 -14.75 -7.35
C ALA A 52 -25.66 -14.96 -6.78
N PHE A 53 -26.63 -15.34 -7.61
CA PHE A 53 -27.99 -15.64 -7.15
C PHE A 53 -28.03 -16.89 -6.27
N LYS A 54 -28.84 -16.81 -5.21
CA LYS A 54 -29.06 -17.89 -4.24
C LYS A 54 -30.44 -18.47 -4.42
N SER A 55 -30.48 -19.72 -4.91
CA SER A 55 -31.72 -20.48 -5.10
C SER A 55 -32.49 -20.62 -3.80
N SER A 56 -33.82 -20.63 -3.87
CA SER A 56 -34.69 -20.79 -2.70
C SER A 56 -35.41 -22.14 -2.73
N GLN A 57 -35.65 -22.71 -1.55
CA GLN A 57 -36.40 -23.96 -1.41
C GLN A 57 -37.65 -23.75 -0.53
N VAL A 58 -38.76 -24.34 -0.95
CA VAL A 58 -40.00 -24.39 -0.16
C VAL A 58 -39.98 -25.62 0.76
N GLN A 59 -40.19 -25.39 2.06
CA GLN A 59 -40.36 -26.46 3.03
C GLN A 59 -41.84 -26.59 3.41
N PHE A 60 -42.38 -27.81 3.34
CA PHE A 60 -43.75 -28.10 3.76
C PHE A 60 -43.78 -28.73 5.16
N SER A 61 -44.82 -28.44 5.93
CA SER A 61 -45.12 -29.08 7.21
C SER A 61 -46.57 -29.55 7.24
N THR A 62 -46.85 -30.66 7.93
CA THR A 62 -48.22 -31.18 8.07
C THR A 62 -49.06 -30.27 8.98
N GLN A 63 -50.34 -30.11 8.65
CA GLN A 63 -51.29 -29.48 9.56
C GLN A 63 -51.66 -30.44 10.71
N LEU A 64 -52.20 -29.88 11.80
CA LEU A 64 -52.68 -30.64 12.94
C LEU A 64 -53.62 -31.77 12.50
N ALA A 65 -53.38 -32.98 12.99
CA ALA A 65 -54.25 -34.12 12.71
C ALA A 65 -55.46 -34.10 13.66
N ARG A 66 -56.66 -34.37 13.12
CA ARG A 66 -57.86 -34.58 13.93
C ARG A 66 -57.82 -35.99 14.51
N THR A 67 -57.75 -36.11 15.83
CA THR A 67 -57.82 -37.40 16.53
C THR A 67 -59.27 -37.84 16.70
N LEU A 68 -59.62 -38.99 16.12
CA LEU A 68 -60.94 -39.62 16.24
C LEU A 68 -60.98 -40.65 17.38
N SER A 69 -59.85 -41.26 17.71
CA SER A 69 -59.70 -42.14 18.87
C SER A 69 -58.23 -42.16 19.29
N PHE A 70 -57.97 -42.08 20.60
CA PHE A 70 -56.62 -42.13 21.18
C PHE A 70 -56.03 -43.55 21.23
N GLY A 71 -56.82 -44.57 20.86
CA GLY A 71 -56.46 -45.96 21.08
C GLY A 71 -56.54 -46.35 22.57
N SER A 72 -56.29 -47.62 22.87
CA SER A 72 -56.33 -48.14 24.24
C SER A 72 -55.22 -49.16 24.46
N ARG A 73 -54.65 -49.20 25.67
CA ARG A 73 -53.64 -50.20 26.03
C ARG A 73 -54.27 -51.61 26.06
N PRO A 74 -53.53 -52.67 25.75
CA PRO A 74 -54.02 -54.04 25.87
C PRO A 74 -54.34 -54.41 27.32
N THR A 75 -55.41 -55.16 27.54
CA THR A 75 -55.83 -55.76 28.83
C THR A 75 -55.90 -57.28 28.71
N ALA A 76 -56.13 -57.99 29.82
CA ALA A 76 -56.17 -59.47 29.86
C ALA A 76 -57.23 -60.11 28.94
N THR A 77 -58.22 -59.34 28.46
CA THR A 77 -59.30 -59.81 27.58
C THR A 77 -59.40 -59.02 26.27
N ASN A 78 -58.55 -58.02 26.01
CA ASN A 78 -58.60 -57.22 24.78
C ASN A 78 -57.21 -56.75 24.34
N GLY A 79 -56.87 -56.89 23.06
CA GLY A 79 -55.54 -56.67 22.48
C GLY A 79 -55.10 -55.20 22.32
N GLY A 80 -55.87 -54.25 22.85
CA GLY A 80 -55.66 -52.81 22.63
C GLY A 80 -56.17 -52.35 21.27
N THR A 81 -56.23 -51.04 21.08
CA THR A 81 -56.66 -50.42 19.81
C THR A 81 -55.70 -49.32 19.38
N ASN A 82 -55.45 -49.20 18.08
CA ASN A 82 -54.60 -48.13 17.53
C ASN A 82 -55.35 -46.80 17.53
N ALA A 83 -54.59 -45.71 17.65
CA ALA A 83 -55.12 -44.37 17.47
C ALA A 83 -55.62 -44.19 16.02
N LYS A 84 -56.75 -43.49 15.87
CA LYS A 84 -57.31 -43.13 14.58
C LYS A 84 -57.19 -41.63 14.42
N GLN A 85 -56.36 -41.19 13.47
CA GLN A 85 -56.13 -39.78 13.19
C GLN A 85 -56.31 -39.51 11.69
N ILE A 86 -56.86 -38.34 11.36
CA ILE A 86 -57.01 -37.85 9.99
C ILE A 86 -56.17 -36.58 9.86
N GLY A 87 -55.25 -36.54 8.91
CA GLY A 87 -54.48 -35.33 8.59
C GLY A 87 -55.34 -34.29 7.87
N LEU A 88 -55.10 -33.00 8.16
CA LEU A 88 -55.83 -31.87 7.56
C LEU A 88 -55.06 -31.21 6.40
N GLY A 89 -54.08 -31.90 5.82
CA GLY A 89 -53.23 -31.37 4.74
C GLY A 89 -51.89 -30.84 5.25
N ALA A 90 -51.35 -29.83 4.56
CA ALA A 90 -50.03 -29.28 4.83
C ALA A 90 -50.04 -27.73 4.80
N THR A 91 -48.92 -27.11 5.12
CA THR A 91 -48.69 -25.66 5.03
C THR A 91 -47.27 -25.42 4.54
N VAL A 92 -47.02 -24.24 3.95
CA VAL A 92 -45.66 -23.75 3.76
C VAL A 92 -45.09 -23.39 5.13
N ALA A 93 -44.04 -24.08 5.53
CA ALA A 93 -43.34 -23.82 6.78
C ALA A 93 -42.36 -22.65 6.62
N ALA A 94 -41.62 -22.63 5.51
CA ALA A 94 -40.66 -21.58 5.17
C ALA A 94 -40.31 -21.63 3.68
N ILE A 95 -39.85 -20.48 3.16
CA ILE A 95 -39.12 -20.39 1.89
C ILE A 95 -37.73 -19.89 2.28
N ILE A 96 -36.73 -20.74 2.15
CA ILE A 96 -35.38 -20.46 2.66
C ILE A 96 -34.42 -20.36 1.48
N PRO A 97 -33.64 -19.27 1.35
CA PRO A 97 -32.55 -19.19 0.39
C PRO A 97 -31.41 -20.14 0.80
N ASP A 98 -30.89 -20.89 -0.16
CA ASP A 98 -29.68 -21.68 -0.03
C ASP A 98 -28.46 -20.81 -0.32
N PHE A 99 -27.68 -20.52 0.71
CA PHE A 99 -26.44 -19.74 0.60
C PHE A 99 -25.22 -20.57 0.22
N SER A 100 -25.39 -21.83 -0.18
CA SER A 100 -24.31 -22.64 -0.76
C SER A 100 -23.59 -21.91 -1.89
N GLN A 101 -22.29 -22.12 -1.99
CA GLN A 101 -21.41 -21.44 -2.95
C GLN A 101 -21.71 -21.89 -4.38
N GLY A 102 -21.89 -20.93 -5.29
CA GLY A 102 -21.98 -21.19 -6.72
C GLY A 102 -20.60 -21.41 -7.37
N SER A 103 -20.57 -21.80 -8.64
CA SER A 103 -19.31 -21.92 -9.37
C SER A 103 -18.65 -20.55 -9.54
N ILE A 104 -17.33 -20.47 -9.38
CA ILE A 104 -16.56 -19.23 -9.57
C ILE A 104 -15.93 -19.27 -10.97
N THR A 105 -16.19 -18.25 -11.77
CA THR A 105 -15.58 -18.07 -13.10
C THR A 105 -14.65 -16.86 -13.11
N ASN A 106 -13.54 -16.97 -13.82
CA ASN A 106 -12.61 -15.84 -13.98
C ASN A 106 -13.18 -14.83 -14.98
N THR A 107 -12.85 -13.56 -14.78
CA THR A 107 -13.15 -12.44 -15.68
C THR A 107 -11.86 -11.70 -16.04
N THR A 108 -11.96 -10.74 -16.96
CA THR A 108 -10.83 -9.89 -17.38
C THR A 108 -10.76 -8.57 -16.62
N THR A 109 -11.76 -8.24 -15.78
CA THR A 109 -11.79 -6.97 -15.07
C THR A 109 -11.25 -7.13 -13.65
N PRO A 110 -10.25 -6.35 -13.22
CA PRO A 110 -9.66 -6.47 -11.89
C PRO A 110 -10.62 -6.08 -10.75
N SER A 111 -11.66 -5.28 -11.04
CA SER A 111 -12.68 -4.88 -10.06
C SER A 111 -13.76 -5.94 -9.81
N ASP A 112 -13.81 -7.01 -10.61
CA ASP A 112 -14.75 -8.09 -10.37
C ASP A 112 -14.19 -8.99 -9.25
N LEU A 113 -14.96 -9.17 -8.18
CA LEU A 113 -14.57 -9.94 -7.00
C LEU A 113 -15.51 -11.11 -6.75
N ALA A 114 -14.96 -12.28 -6.43
CA ALA A 114 -15.73 -13.42 -5.95
C ALA A 114 -15.31 -13.75 -4.51
N ILE A 115 -16.27 -14.10 -3.67
CA ILE A 115 -16.00 -14.63 -2.33
C ILE A 115 -15.91 -16.15 -2.46
N GLN A 116 -14.83 -16.73 -1.93
CA GLN A 116 -14.69 -18.17 -1.77
C GLN A 116 -14.93 -18.53 -0.30
N GLY A 117 -16.10 -19.09 0.00
CA GLY A 117 -16.51 -19.47 1.35
C GLY A 117 -17.65 -18.59 1.87
N ASP A 118 -17.68 -18.35 3.18
CA ASP A 118 -18.77 -17.64 3.84
C ASP A 118 -18.49 -16.14 3.97
N GLY A 119 -19.43 -15.29 3.58
CA GLY A 119 -19.31 -13.84 3.73
C GLY A 119 -20.19 -13.10 2.72
N PHE A 120 -20.33 -11.80 2.91
CA PHE A 120 -21.01 -10.89 2.00
C PHE A 120 -20.19 -9.62 1.87
N PHE A 121 -20.14 -9.06 0.67
CA PHE A 121 -19.67 -7.70 0.47
C PHE A 121 -20.65 -6.73 1.13
N ILE A 122 -20.11 -5.67 1.73
CA ILE A 122 -20.88 -4.62 2.37
C ILE A 122 -20.95 -3.46 1.37
N VAL A 123 -22.16 -3.03 1.03
CA VAL A 123 -22.38 -1.85 0.20
C VAL A 123 -23.35 -0.90 0.89
N GLU A 124 -23.19 0.39 0.68
CA GLU A 124 -23.98 1.43 1.35
C GLU A 124 -25.16 1.87 0.49
N SER A 125 -26.36 1.83 1.09
CA SER A 125 -27.60 2.39 0.58
C SER A 125 -28.01 3.63 1.39
N GLN A 126 -28.98 4.40 0.89
CA GLN A 126 -29.50 5.59 1.60
C GLN A 126 -30.11 5.26 2.97
N GLU A 127 -30.55 4.01 3.16
CA GLU A 127 -31.18 3.51 4.39
C GLU A 127 -30.20 2.71 5.28
N GLY A 128 -28.91 2.67 4.93
CA GLY A 128 -27.85 1.96 5.67
C GLY A 128 -27.13 0.89 4.84
N ASN A 129 -26.35 0.05 5.52
CA ASN A 129 -25.56 -1.01 4.87
C ASN A 129 -26.46 -2.15 4.39
N VAL A 130 -26.24 -2.56 3.14
CA VAL A 130 -26.82 -3.75 2.53
C VAL A 130 -25.70 -4.71 2.12
N TYR A 131 -26.05 -5.99 1.98
CA TYR A 131 -25.10 -7.08 1.85
C TYR A 131 -25.31 -7.79 0.54
N THR A 132 -24.25 -8.13 -0.18
CA THR A 132 -24.37 -8.83 -1.46
C THR A 132 -23.27 -9.85 -1.65
N ARG A 133 -23.57 -10.91 -2.41
CA ARG A 133 -22.59 -11.87 -2.93
C ARG A 133 -22.14 -11.49 -4.34
N ASN A 134 -22.84 -10.58 -5.00
CA ASN A 134 -22.52 -10.16 -6.35
C ASN A 134 -21.36 -9.15 -6.30
N GLY A 135 -20.16 -9.58 -6.70
CA GLY A 135 -18.98 -8.71 -6.74
C GLY A 135 -18.69 -8.11 -8.12
N THR A 136 -19.73 -7.85 -8.91
CA THR A 136 -19.58 -7.04 -10.13
C THR A 136 -19.47 -5.56 -9.78
N PHE A 137 -18.24 -5.09 -9.56
CA PHE A 137 -17.98 -3.70 -9.20
C PHE A 137 -17.35 -2.91 -10.35
N ARG A 138 -17.64 -1.60 -10.39
CA ARG A 138 -17.10 -0.65 -11.35
C ARG A 138 -16.79 0.68 -10.66
N LEU A 139 -15.76 1.36 -11.15
CA LEU A 139 -15.45 2.72 -10.73
C LEU A 139 -16.42 3.69 -11.40
N ASN A 140 -16.98 4.61 -10.62
CA ASN A 140 -17.76 5.73 -11.15
C ASN A 140 -16.83 6.90 -11.54
N SER A 141 -17.41 8.02 -12.00
CA SER A 141 -16.64 9.22 -12.38
C SER A 141 -15.90 9.90 -11.24
N GLU A 142 -16.28 9.60 -9.98
CA GLU A 142 -15.61 10.10 -8.76
C GLU A 142 -14.55 9.11 -8.26
N ASN A 143 -14.21 8.09 -9.08
CA ASN A 143 -13.27 7.04 -8.73
C ASN A 143 -13.69 6.20 -7.51
N VAL A 144 -14.98 6.14 -7.19
CA VAL A 144 -15.54 5.32 -6.11
C VAL A 144 -15.96 3.96 -6.66
N LEU A 145 -15.62 2.89 -5.95
CA LEU A 145 -16.02 1.54 -6.31
C LEU A 145 -17.51 1.34 -5.99
N THR A 146 -18.30 1.05 -7.01
CA THR A 146 -19.75 0.89 -6.92
C THR A 146 -20.23 -0.40 -7.53
N ASN A 147 -21.35 -0.93 -7.05
CA ASN A 147 -22.04 -2.05 -7.69
C ASN A 147 -22.86 -1.60 -8.92
N SER A 148 -23.48 -2.54 -9.62
CA SER A 148 -24.34 -2.26 -10.79
C SER A 148 -25.55 -1.35 -10.50
N GLN A 149 -25.94 -1.18 -9.23
CA GLN A 149 -27.00 -0.29 -8.79
C GLN A 149 -26.49 1.11 -8.36
N GLY A 150 -25.18 1.34 -8.38
CA GLY A 150 -24.55 2.58 -7.92
C GLY A 150 -24.32 2.66 -6.41
N LEU A 151 -24.53 1.58 -5.66
CA LEU A 151 -24.24 1.50 -4.23
C LEU A 151 -22.74 1.41 -4.01
N ARG A 152 -22.22 2.13 -3.01
CA ARG A 152 -20.78 2.26 -2.74
C ARG A 152 -20.27 1.05 -1.95
N VAL A 153 -19.17 0.45 -2.39
CA VAL A 153 -18.52 -0.65 -1.66
C VAL A 153 -17.81 -0.11 -0.42
N GLN A 154 -18.07 -0.73 0.73
CA GLN A 154 -17.49 -0.34 2.00
C GLN A 154 -16.22 -1.16 2.30
N ALA A 155 -15.21 -0.49 2.81
CA ALA A 155 -13.90 -1.05 3.14
C ALA A 155 -13.28 -0.30 4.32
N TYR A 156 -12.19 -0.86 4.85
CA TYR A 156 -11.27 -0.09 5.67
C TYR A 156 -10.44 0.84 4.79
N GLY A 157 -10.40 2.13 5.17
CA GLY A 157 -9.57 3.13 4.51
C GLY A 157 -8.10 3.03 4.95
N VAL A 158 -7.28 3.95 4.44
CA VAL A 158 -5.89 4.11 4.85
C VAL A 158 -5.63 5.48 5.48
N ASP A 159 -4.59 5.59 6.30
CA ASP A 159 -4.05 6.87 6.76
C ASP A 159 -3.14 7.53 5.69
N ASP A 160 -2.58 8.70 6.02
CA ASP A 160 -1.68 9.45 5.13
C ASP A 160 -0.39 8.67 4.79
N ASP A 161 -0.02 7.68 5.61
CA ASP A 161 1.13 6.79 5.43
C ASP A 161 0.76 5.48 4.70
N PHE A 162 -0.47 5.38 4.17
CA PHE A 162 -1.01 4.20 3.48
C PHE A 162 -1.18 2.94 4.36
N ASN A 163 -1.26 3.09 5.68
CA ASN A 163 -1.59 1.98 6.59
C ASN A 163 -3.11 1.83 6.75
N ILE A 164 -3.58 0.59 6.83
CA ILE A 164 -5.02 0.28 6.90
C ILE A 164 -5.57 0.67 8.28
N ILE A 165 -6.63 1.48 8.29
CA ILE A 165 -7.36 1.87 9.50
C ILE A 165 -8.61 0.98 9.66
N ASN A 166 -8.56 0.07 10.63
CA ASN A 166 -9.65 -0.91 10.88
C ASN A 166 -10.80 -0.39 11.76
N THR A 167 -10.91 0.93 11.98
CA THR A 167 -11.85 1.50 12.96
C THR A 167 -13.20 1.90 12.36
N GLU A 168 -13.23 2.30 11.10
CA GLU A 168 -14.44 2.77 10.42
C GLU A 168 -14.53 2.21 9.01
N LEU A 169 -15.76 1.90 8.58
CA LEU A 169 -16.05 1.56 7.19
C LEU A 169 -16.32 2.83 6.39
N LYS A 170 -15.63 2.97 5.26
CA LYS A 170 -15.83 4.07 4.32
C LYS A 170 -15.91 3.53 2.90
N GLY A 171 -16.55 4.30 2.03
CA GLY A 171 -16.61 3.99 0.60
C GLY A 171 -15.21 3.94 0.00
N VAL A 172 -14.91 2.87 -0.74
CA VAL A 172 -13.62 2.69 -1.42
C VAL A 172 -13.47 3.72 -2.54
N GLN A 173 -12.46 4.59 -2.44
CA GLN A 173 -12.07 5.51 -3.49
C GLN A 173 -10.69 5.13 -4.04
N ILE A 174 -10.57 4.97 -5.36
CA ILE A 174 -9.35 4.58 -6.07
C ILE A 174 -9.07 5.65 -7.13
N PRO A 175 -8.43 6.78 -6.76
CA PRO A 175 -8.25 7.97 -7.61
C PRO A 175 -7.23 7.73 -8.75
N LEU A 176 -7.63 6.96 -9.76
CA LEU A 176 -6.81 6.67 -10.94
C LEU A 176 -6.49 7.96 -11.70
N GLY A 177 -5.21 8.17 -12.00
CA GLY A 177 -4.71 9.31 -12.76
C GLY A 177 -4.66 10.65 -12.02
N GLU A 178 -5.15 10.72 -10.78
CA GLU A 178 -5.15 11.96 -9.97
C GLU A 178 -4.17 11.88 -8.80
N LEU A 179 -4.10 10.73 -8.13
CA LEU A 179 -3.18 10.54 -7.02
C LEU A 179 -1.75 10.43 -7.56
N SER A 180 -0.93 11.41 -7.20
CA SER A 180 0.51 11.37 -7.42
C SER A 180 1.24 11.25 -6.10
N ILE A 181 2.21 10.35 -6.05
CA ILE A 181 3.09 10.17 -4.91
C ILE A 181 4.54 10.21 -5.37
N ALA A 182 5.39 10.77 -4.53
CA ALA A 182 6.84 10.62 -4.62
C ALA A 182 7.33 9.98 -3.32
N GLU A 183 8.46 9.31 -3.38
CA GLU A 183 9.09 8.74 -2.20
C GLU A 183 10.46 9.35 -2.01
N ALA A 184 10.68 9.93 -0.83
CA ALA A 184 12.01 10.30 -0.41
C ALA A 184 12.85 9.02 -0.28
N THR A 185 14.12 9.09 -0.69
CA THR A 185 15.06 7.99 -0.45
C THR A 185 15.39 7.91 1.03
N GLU A 186 15.16 6.75 1.65
CA GLU A 186 15.57 6.44 3.02
C GLU A 186 16.74 5.47 3.05
N ASN A 187 16.84 4.56 2.09
CA ASN A 187 17.88 3.51 2.05
C ASN A 187 18.54 3.44 0.67
N VAL A 188 19.87 3.45 0.67
CA VAL A 188 20.72 3.35 -0.51
C VAL A 188 21.64 2.16 -0.35
N VAL A 189 21.52 1.14 -1.20
CA VAL A 189 22.40 -0.02 -1.16
C VAL A 189 23.48 0.13 -2.22
N MET A 190 24.74 0.06 -1.78
CA MET A 190 25.90 0.13 -2.64
C MET A 190 26.42 -1.26 -3.00
N SER A 191 27.02 -1.39 -4.17
CA SER A 191 27.69 -2.62 -4.61
C SER A 191 29.00 -2.32 -5.30
N GLY A 192 29.85 -3.32 -5.38
CA GLY A 192 31.15 -3.21 -6.02
C GLY A 192 32.22 -3.93 -5.24
N ALA A 193 33.47 -3.56 -5.52
CA ALA A 193 34.60 -4.13 -4.83
C ALA A 193 35.65 -3.06 -4.56
N LEU A 194 36.14 -3.00 -3.32
CA LEU A 194 37.23 -2.14 -2.89
C LEU A 194 38.51 -2.97 -2.80
N SER A 195 39.56 -2.55 -3.48
CA SER A 195 40.80 -3.34 -3.58
C SER A 195 41.68 -3.11 -2.35
N PRO A 196 42.05 -4.16 -1.61
CA PRO A 196 42.96 -4.03 -0.48
C PRO A 196 44.42 -3.90 -0.97
N GLN A 197 44.73 -4.09 -2.25
CA GLN A 197 46.10 -4.11 -2.77
C GLN A 197 46.70 -2.72 -2.98
N GLY A 198 45.88 -1.67 -2.99
CA GLY A 198 46.37 -0.32 -3.19
C GLY A 198 46.96 0.30 -1.92
N GLU A 199 47.68 1.41 -2.11
CA GLU A 199 48.37 2.12 -1.04
C GLU A 199 47.37 2.76 -0.05
N ILE A 200 47.77 2.84 1.23
CA ILE A 200 46.99 3.54 2.25
C ILE A 200 47.15 5.05 2.02
N GLY A 201 46.06 5.81 2.05
CA GLY A 201 46.12 7.27 1.96
C GLY A 201 46.74 7.88 3.22
N THR A 202 47.86 8.57 3.06
CA THR A 202 48.61 9.20 4.15
C THR A 202 48.42 10.72 4.20
N HIS A 203 48.16 11.36 3.06
CA HIS A 203 47.97 12.81 2.98
C HIS A 203 47.00 13.26 1.88
N GLY A 204 46.25 14.32 2.17
CA GLY A 204 45.49 15.07 1.16
C GLY A 204 46.36 16.10 0.42
N THR A 205 45.84 16.67 -0.67
CA THR A 205 46.50 17.77 -1.39
C THR A 205 46.60 19.00 -0.50
N LEU A 206 47.74 19.68 -0.49
CA LEU A 206 47.90 20.97 0.16
C LEU A 206 48.00 22.07 -0.90
N LEU A 207 47.05 23.01 -0.87
CA LEU A 207 47.09 24.23 -1.68
C LEU A 207 47.46 25.38 -0.75
N GLU A 208 48.38 26.25 -1.15
CA GLU A 208 48.79 27.40 -0.33
C GLU A 208 48.86 28.67 -1.19
N THR A 209 48.31 29.77 -0.67
CA THR A 209 48.45 31.07 -1.32
C THR A 209 49.86 31.61 -1.19
N ALA A 210 50.24 32.55 -2.05
CA ALA A 210 51.35 33.44 -1.76
C ALA A 210 51.09 34.22 -0.44
N PRO A 211 52.15 34.70 0.25
CA PRO A 211 51.98 35.47 1.49
C PRO A 211 51.09 36.71 1.30
N LEU A 212 50.14 36.90 2.20
CA LEU A 212 49.15 37.97 2.19
C LEU A 212 49.46 39.01 3.27
N VAL A 213 49.21 40.28 2.94
CA VAL A 213 49.40 41.43 3.84
C VAL A 213 48.12 42.27 3.92
N ILE A 214 47.96 43.01 5.01
CA ILE A 214 46.73 43.79 5.30
C ILE A 214 46.88 45.30 5.01
N ASP A 215 48.10 45.75 4.72
CA ASP A 215 48.40 47.16 4.48
C ASP A 215 49.56 47.35 3.49
N GLY A 216 49.76 48.60 3.06
CA GLY A 216 50.89 48.99 2.22
C GLY A 216 52.25 48.97 2.95
N ALA A 217 52.27 48.72 4.26
CA ALA A 217 53.48 48.60 5.07
C ALA A 217 54.00 47.15 5.15
N GLY A 218 53.25 46.19 4.61
CA GLY A 218 53.62 44.78 4.57
C GLY A 218 53.30 44.02 5.85
N THR A 219 52.35 44.49 6.66
CA THR A 219 51.88 43.76 7.85
C THR A 219 51.23 42.45 7.43
N ALA A 220 51.78 41.32 7.87
CA ALA A 220 51.27 39.99 7.51
C ALA A 220 49.84 39.76 8.02
N LEU A 221 49.04 39.06 7.22
CA LEU A 221 47.71 38.63 7.61
C LEU A 221 47.78 37.63 8.77
N SER A 222 47.28 38.02 9.94
CA SER A 222 47.38 37.20 11.17
C SER A 222 46.03 36.96 11.87
N SER A 223 44.94 37.55 11.36
CA SER A 223 43.60 37.40 11.92
C SER A 223 42.57 37.18 10.81
N THR A 224 41.70 36.18 11.01
CA THR A 224 40.61 35.81 10.10
C THR A 224 39.46 36.82 10.11
N ALA A 225 39.36 37.66 11.14
CA ALA A 225 38.39 38.76 11.23
C ALA A 225 38.76 39.99 10.37
N THR A 226 39.89 39.95 9.67
CA THR A 226 40.31 41.04 8.77
C THR A 226 39.31 41.15 7.61
N LEU A 227 38.94 42.37 7.24
CA LEU A 227 38.07 42.62 6.09
C LEU A 227 38.76 42.20 4.78
N LEU A 228 38.01 41.55 3.89
CA LEU A 228 38.52 41.05 2.62
C LEU A 228 39.04 42.19 1.72
N SER A 229 38.46 43.39 1.85
CA SER A 229 38.90 44.61 1.15
C SER A 229 40.31 45.09 1.53
N ALA A 230 40.84 44.66 2.67
CA ALA A 230 42.18 45.04 3.13
C ALA A 230 43.28 44.10 2.65
N VAL A 231 42.91 42.91 2.15
CA VAL A 231 43.84 41.84 1.77
C VAL A 231 44.58 42.19 0.47
N ARG A 232 45.90 42.03 0.50
CA ARG A 232 46.85 42.34 -0.58
C ARG A 232 47.88 41.22 -0.70
N LEU A 233 48.52 41.07 -1.86
CA LEU A 233 49.68 40.18 -2.00
C LEU A 233 50.92 40.84 -1.39
N ALA A 234 51.77 40.06 -0.71
CA ALA A 234 53.06 40.58 -0.23
C ALA A 234 53.99 41.02 -1.37
N SER A 235 53.82 40.46 -2.57
CA SER A 235 54.55 40.86 -3.79
C SER A 235 54.08 42.19 -4.39
N ASP A 236 52.85 42.62 -4.08
CA ASP A 236 52.30 43.93 -4.47
C ASP A 236 51.44 44.50 -3.32
N PRO A 237 52.05 45.06 -2.26
CA PRO A 237 51.32 45.60 -1.12
C PRO A 237 50.53 46.88 -1.47
N ALA A 238 50.74 47.48 -2.65
CA ALA A 238 50.09 48.72 -3.03
C ALA A 238 48.64 48.52 -3.50
N THR A 239 48.30 47.36 -4.06
CA THR A 239 46.99 47.08 -4.65
C THR A 239 46.17 46.08 -3.82
N PRO A 240 44.93 46.41 -3.42
CA PRO A 240 44.01 45.43 -2.83
C PRO A 240 43.68 44.32 -3.83
N LEU A 241 43.58 43.08 -3.37
CA LEU A 241 43.22 41.93 -4.21
C LEU A 241 41.75 41.95 -4.63
N PHE A 242 40.87 42.31 -3.70
CA PHE A 242 39.42 42.37 -3.91
C PHE A 242 39.00 43.83 -4.07
N THR A 243 38.64 44.23 -5.30
CA THR A 243 38.26 45.60 -5.64
C THR A 243 36.84 45.66 -6.21
N GLY A 244 36.21 46.85 -6.18
CA GLY A 244 34.86 47.01 -6.74
C GLY A 244 33.72 46.48 -5.87
N ILE A 245 33.93 46.39 -4.55
CA ILE A 245 32.93 45.95 -3.57
C ILE A 245 31.78 46.98 -3.48
N PRO A 246 30.49 46.57 -3.48
CA PRO A 246 29.99 45.20 -3.45
C PRO A 246 30.06 44.48 -4.80
N ALA A 247 30.47 43.21 -4.79
CA ALA A 247 30.49 42.35 -5.98
C ALA A 247 30.44 40.87 -5.60
N ASP A 248 30.06 40.05 -6.57
CA ASP A 248 30.02 38.60 -6.43
C ASP A 248 31.38 38.00 -6.80
N LEU A 249 31.91 37.17 -5.90
CA LEU A 249 33.12 36.38 -6.08
C LEU A 249 32.73 34.96 -6.48
N GLU A 250 33.06 34.58 -7.70
CA GLU A 250 32.79 33.25 -8.26
C GLU A 250 34.05 32.38 -8.17
N LEU A 251 33.88 31.12 -7.79
CA LEU A 251 34.95 30.12 -7.75
C LEU A 251 34.52 28.84 -8.45
N THR A 252 35.40 28.32 -9.30
CA THR A 252 35.23 27.00 -9.96
C THR A 252 36.41 26.09 -9.60
N GLY A 253 36.21 25.22 -8.61
CA GLY A 253 37.21 24.24 -8.17
C GLY A 253 37.30 23.02 -9.08
N VAL A 254 38.38 22.25 -8.96
CA VAL A 254 38.54 20.93 -9.59
C VAL A 254 38.90 19.91 -8.52
N LYS A 255 38.25 18.74 -8.53
CA LYS A 255 38.46 17.65 -7.58
C LYS A 255 38.54 16.30 -8.27
N GLY A 256 39.65 15.57 -8.08
CA GLY A 256 39.93 14.31 -8.78
C GLY A 256 39.89 14.44 -10.30
N GLY A 257 40.31 15.60 -10.83
CA GLY A 257 40.24 15.93 -12.27
C GLY A 257 38.85 16.32 -12.79
N ARG A 258 37.83 16.39 -11.92
CA ARG A 258 36.45 16.79 -12.27
C ARG A 258 36.22 18.24 -11.91
N THR A 259 35.63 19.02 -12.81
CA THR A 259 35.22 20.40 -12.53
C THR A 259 33.99 20.40 -11.61
N LEU A 260 34.05 21.15 -10.51
CA LEU A 260 32.92 21.39 -9.61
C LEU A 260 32.05 22.53 -10.15
N ASP A 261 30.80 22.60 -9.69
CA ASP A 261 29.90 23.70 -10.04
C ASP A 261 30.43 25.04 -9.52
N THR A 262 30.25 26.10 -10.30
CA THR A 262 30.66 27.45 -9.91
C THR A 262 29.81 27.92 -8.73
N LYS A 263 30.45 28.22 -7.61
CA LYS A 263 29.82 28.77 -6.40
C LYS A 263 30.13 30.25 -6.28
N THR A 264 29.24 31.00 -5.64
CA THR A 264 29.32 32.46 -5.57
C THR A 264 29.23 32.96 -4.13
N LEU A 265 30.15 33.82 -3.72
CA LEU A 265 30.13 34.56 -2.46
C LEU A 265 29.81 36.04 -2.72
N ALA A 266 28.78 36.56 -2.07
CA ALA A 266 28.46 37.98 -2.12
C ALA A 266 29.43 38.79 -1.23
N VAL A 267 30.41 39.46 -1.84
CA VAL A 267 31.39 40.27 -1.11
C VAL A 267 30.83 41.66 -0.85
N THR A 268 30.71 42.02 0.43
CA THR A 268 30.24 43.32 0.91
C THR A 268 31.31 44.01 1.77
N ALA A 269 31.02 45.21 2.28
CA ALA A 269 31.95 45.95 3.12
C ALA A 269 32.24 45.28 4.48
N THR A 270 31.44 44.28 4.88
CA THR A 270 31.59 43.54 6.14
C THR A 270 32.18 42.14 5.95
N THR A 271 32.37 41.68 4.72
CA THR A 271 32.91 40.35 4.43
C THR A 271 34.37 40.25 4.89
N THR A 272 34.66 39.20 5.64
CA THR A 272 35.95 38.93 6.29
C THR A 272 36.74 37.85 5.57
N VAL A 273 37.99 37.66 5.98
CA VAL A 273 38.82 36.52 5.54
C VAL A 273 38.21 35.20 6.00
N GLN A 274 37.54 35.16 7.17
CA GLN A 274 36.83 33.97 7.63
C GLN A 274 35.76 33.54 6.63
N ASP A 275 34.90 34.48 6.19
CA ASP A 275 33.83 34.18 5.23
C ASP A 275 34.40 33.65 3.89
N TYR A 276 35.57 34.14 3.48
CA TYR A 276 36.25 33.63 2.28
C TYR A 276 36.85 32.23 2.49
N MET A 277 37.41 31.94 3.67
CA MET A 277 37.92 30.61 4.00
C MET A 277 36.79 29.58 4.10
N ASP A 278 35.67 29.95 4.72
CA ASP A 278 34.47 29.11 4.80
C ASP A 278 33.93 28.85 3.39
N PHE A 279 33.84 29.88 2.53
CA PHE A 279 33.48 29.73 1.12
C PHE A 279 34.41 28.78 0.35
N LEU A 280 35.73 28.81 0.62
CA LEU A 280 36.68 27.86 0.02
C LEU A 280 36.48 26.43 0.54
N ASP A 281 36.22 26.26 1.84
CA ASP A 281 35.97 24.97 2.49
C ASP A 281 34.71 24.30 1.90
N GLU A 282 33.62 25.07 1.88
CA GLU A 282 32.29 24.68 1.39
C GLU A 282 32.32 24.40 -0.12
N THR A 283 32.93 25.26 -0.94
CA THR A 283 32.96 25.09 -2.41
C THR A 283 33.78 23.86 -2.84
N LEU A 284 34.86 23.54 -2.11
CA LEU A 284 35.70 22.37 -2.40
C LEU A 284 35.17 21.08 -1.72
N GLY A 285 34.15 21.19 -0.87
CA GLY A 285 33.56 20.07 -0.14
C GLY A 285 34.58 19.41 0.79
N LEU A 286 35.33 20.21 1.54
CA LEU A 286 36.33 19.72 2.47
C LEU A 286 35.67 19.24 3.76
N GLN A 287 36.05 18.04 4.21
CA GLN A 287 35.41 17.39 5.35
C GLN A 287 36.13 17.74 6.66
N SER A 288 36.20 19.03 6.98
CA SER A 288 37.08 19.62 8.00
C SER A 288 36.84 19.09 9.43
N ASN A 289 35.64 18.56 9.73
CA ASN A 289 35.27 18.02 11.04
C ASN A 289 35.06 16.49 11.09
N SER A 290 35.12 15.79 9.95
CA SER A 290 34.74 14.37 9.87
C SER A 290 35.90 13.44 9.49
N VAL A 291 37.05 13.97 9.09
CA VAL A 291 38.22 13.20 8.65
C VAL A 291 39.41 13.37 9.63
N PRO A 292 40.19 12.30 9.91
CA PRO A 292 41.37 12.41 10.76
C PRO A 292 42.43 13.38 10.22
N THR A 293 43.11 14.09 11.11
CA THR A 293 44.27 14.94 10.78
C THR A 293 45.40 14.12 10.18
N ASP A 294 46.07 14.68 9.16
CA ASP A 294 47.22 14.07 8.50
C ASP A 294 48.44 14.01 9.41
N ALA A 295 49.40 13.13 9.07
CA ALA A 295 50.65 12.98 9.82
C ALA A 295 51.48 14.27 9.87
N ASP A 296 51.27 15.17 8.90
CA ASP A 296 51.87 16.51 8.83
C ASP A 296 51.34 17.48 9.91
N GLY A 297 50.31 17.08 10.67
CA GLY A 297 49.66 17.89 11.70
C GLY A 297 48.72 18.98 11.15
N ILE A 298 48.50 19.01 9.83
CA ILE A 298 47.54 19.89 9.16
C ILE A 298 46.22 19.14 9.02
N ALA A 299 45.13 19.70 9.53
CA ALA A 299 43.79 19.14 9.40
C ALA A 299 43.24 19.41 8.00
N VAL A 300 42.35 18.54 7.53
CA VAL A 300 41.55 18.81 6.33
C VAL A 300 40.74 20.09 6.55
N GLY A 301 40.64 20.91 5.51
CA GLY A 301 39.93 22.18 5.52
C GLY A 301 40.82 23.38 5.22
N VAL A 302 40.28 24.57 5.46
CA VAL A 302 40.98 25.83 5.17
C VAL A 302 41.50 26.48 6.46
N ASP A 303 42.79 26.82 6.49
CA ASP A 303 43.41 27.50 7.62
C ASP A 303 44.28 28.70 7.23
N LEU A 304 44.57 29.55 8.22
CA LEU A 304 45.46 30.71 8.09
C LEU A 304 46.71 30.47 8.92
N SER A 305 47.86 30.35 8.26
CA SER A 305 49.15 30.18 8.94
C SER A 305 50.27 30.89 8.21
N GLY A 306 51.13 31.60 8.96
CA GLY A 306 52.27 32.31 8.38
C GLY A 306 51.90 33.41 7.38
N GLY A 307 50.68 33.96 7.44
CA GLY A 307 50.18 34.93 6.46
C GLY A 307 49.71 34.33 5.13
N MET A 308 49.60 33.01 5.03
CA MET A 308 49.11 32.30 3.86
C MET A 308 47.81 31.60 4.20
N ILE A 309 46.86 31.62 3.28
CA ILE A 309 45.66 30.79 3.35
C ILE A 309 46.03 29.43 2.76
N ARG A 310 45.74 28.35 3.47
CA ARG A 310 46.06 27.00 3.03
C ARG A 310 44.78 26.18 3.02
N ALA A 311 44.56 25.44 1.94
CA ALA A 311 43.44 24.52 1.80
C ALA A 311 43.99 23.10 1.71
N LYS A 312 43.62 22.25 2.68
CA LYS A 312 44.02 20.85 2.75
C LYS A 312 42.84 19.97 2.31
N GLY A 313 43.05 19.24 1.22
CA GLY A 313 42.08 18.33 0.61
C GLY A 313 41.88 17.03 1.41
N ASN A 314 40.83 16.29 1.05
CA ASN A 314 40.62 14.93 1.56
C ASN A 314 41.69 13.97 0.98
N ARG A 315 41.96 12.86 1.68
CA ARG A 315 42.85 11.80 1.17
C ARG A 315 42.22 11.01 0.03
N GLY A 316 43.04 10.27 -0.71
CA GLY A 316 42.65 9.49 -1.87
C GLY A 316 42.92 10.26 -3.17
N SER A 317 43.54 9.58 -4.13
CA SER A 317 43.84 10.15 -5.45
C SER A 317 42.63 10.74 -6.20
N VAL A 318 41.42 10.19 -6.02
CA VAL A 318 40.16 10.74 -6.61
C VAL A 318 39.64 12.00 -5.92
N ASN A 319 40.23 12.38 -4.79
CA ASN A 319 39.90 13.57 -4.01
C ASN A 319 40.93 14.69 -4.17
N ASP A 320 41.91 14.53 -5.05
CA ASP A 320 42.95 15.54 -5.31
C ASP A 320 42.32 16.87 -5.74
N ILE A 321 42.50 17.91 -4.94
CA ILE A 321 41.94 19.24 -5.21
C ILE A 321 42.92 20.11 -6.02
N SER A 322 42.37 20.97 -6.85
CA SER A 322 43.13 22.04 -7.51
C SER A 322 42.23 23.24 -7.80
N VAL A 323 42.83 24.42 -7.73
CA VAL A 323 42.20 25.70 -8.06
C VAL A 323 43.02 26.32 -9.20
N PRO A 324 42.66 26.07 -10.47
CA PRO A 324 43.45 26.56 -11.61
C PRO A 324 43.51 28.09 -11.65
N VAL A 325 44.60 28.65 -12.20
CA VAL A 325 44.68 30.09 -12.44
C VAL A 325 43.51 30.56 -13.31
N GLY A 326 42.83 31.63 -12.89
CA GLY A 326 41.63 32.14 -13.58
C GLY A 326 40.30 31.53 -13.15
N SER A 327 40.30 30.55 -12.24
CA SER A 327 39.07 29.96 -11.68
C SER A 327 38.33 30.85 -10.67
N MET A 328 39.00 31.87 -10.14
CA MET A 328 38.43 32.90 -9.28
C MET A 328 38.16 34.17 -10.08
N VAL A 329 36.89 34.57 -10.15
CA VAL A 329 36.44 35.72 -10.92
C VAL A 329 35.61 36.64 -10.02
N MET A 330 35.85 37.94 -10.12
CA MET A 330 35.08 38.96 -9.41
C MET A 330 34.75 40.08 -10.39
N ASN A 331 33.47 40.43 -10.54
CA ASN A 331 32.99 41.45 -11.48
C ASN A 331 33.50 41.24 -12.93
N GLY A 332 33.57 39.98 -13.38
CA GLY A 332 34.03 39.59 -14.72
C GLY A 332 35.55 39.67 -14.94
N GLY A 333 36.35 40.04 -13.91
CA GLY A 333 37.81 40.03 -13.94
C GLY A 333 38.38 38.90 -13.09
N VAL A 334 39.50 38.31 -13.52
CA VAL A 334 40.22 37.29 -12.73
C VAL A 334 40.81 37.92 -11.48
N VAL A 335 40.54 37.33 -10.32
CA VAL A 335 41.20 37.71 -9.07
C VAL A 335 42.64 37.20 -9.12
N GLY A 336 43.61 38.09 -8.90
CA GLY A 336 45.05 37.77 -8.97
C GLY A 336 45.58 36.90 -7.83
N LEU A 337 44.70 36.19 -7.11
CA LEU A 337 45.07 35.28 -6.05
C LEU A 337 45.23 33.87 -6.63
N ASP A 338 46.47 33.41 -6.72
CA ASP A 338 46.78 32.02 -7.07
C ASP A 338 46.89 31.18 -5.78
N ILE A 339 46.38 29.95 -5.83
CA ILE A 339 46.45 28.97 -4.75
C ILE A 339 47.11 27.69 -5.30
N PRO A 340 48.39 27.76 -5.68
CA PRO A 340 49.08 26.62 -6.26
C PRO A 340 49.19 25.49 -5.23
N ARG A 341 49.37 24.28 -5.77
CA ARG A 341 49.73 23.12 -4.94
C ARG A 341 51.10 23.34 -4.32
N ASN A 342 51.19 23.20 -3.00
CA ASN A 342 52.45 23.15 -2.28
C ASN A 342 52.70 21.73 -1.75
N GLY A 343 53.37 20.91 -2.56
CA GLY A 343 53.69 19.52 -2.24
C GLY A 343 53.10 18.51 -3.21
N GLU A 344 52.89 17.28 -2.72
CA GLU A 344 52.41 16.15 -3.51
C GLU A 344 50.87 16.15 -3.67
N ALA A 345 50.38 15.46 -4.71
CA ALA A 345 48.95 15.22 -4.91
C ALA A 345 48.37 14.34 -3.79
N ALA A 346 47.05 14.33 -3.61
CA ALA A 346 46.42 13.38 -2.68
C ALA A 346 46.78 11.92 -3.03
N ASP A 347 47.14 11.13 -2.03
CA ASP A 347 47.63 9.76 -2.19
C ASP A 347 46.59 8.71 -1.74
N GLY A 348 46.87 7.45 -2.06
CA GLY A 348 46.08 6.30 -1.63
C GLY A 348 45.09 5.76 -2.66
N GLU A 349 44.79 4.47 -2.51
CA GLU A 349 43.76 3.76 -3.26
C GLU A 349 42.41 4.41 -3.01
N SER A 350 41.72 4.76 -4.09
CA SER A 350 40.44 5.42 -3.99
C SER A 350 39.56 5.19 -5.20
N THR A 351 38.26 5.39 -5.02
CA THR A 351 37.25 5.23 -6.05
C THR A 351 36.16 6.26 -5.87
N PHE A 352 35.44 6.52 -6.96
CA PHE A 352 34.42 7.55 -7.03
C PHE A 352 33.18 6.99 -7.72
N THR A 353 32.01 7.37 -7.21
CA THR A 353 30.73 7.06 -7.84
C THR A 353 29.74 8.19 -7.63
N THR A 354 28.71 8.22 -8.44
CA THR A 354 27.64 9.20 -8.34
C THR A 354 26.32 8.48 -8.49
N PHE A 355 25.36 8.84 -7.65
CA PHE A 355 24.00 8.31 -7.67
C PHE A 355 23.02 9.44 -7.38
N VAL A 356 21.73 9.15 -7.56
CA VAL A 356 20.67 10.14 -7.41
C VAL A 356 19.72 9.66 -6.33
N VAL A 357 19.53 10.46 -5.29
CA VAL A 357 18.48 10.25 -4.28
C VAL A 357 17.30 11.16 -4.56
N PHE A 358 16.11 10.83 -4.07
CA PHE A 358 14.90 11.62 -4.29
C PHE A 358 14.46 12.28 -2.98
N ASP A 359 14.03 13.54 -3.02
CA ASP A 359 13.44 14.20 -1.85
C ASP A 359 11.96 13.87 -1.65
N SER A 360 11.32 14.43 -0.61
CA SER A 360 9.91 14.17 -0.31
C SER A 360 8.92 14.65 -1.37
N LEU A 361 9.37 15.49 -2.31
CA LEU A 361 8.59 15.94 -3.46
C LEU A 361 8.98 15.19 -4.75
N GLY A 362 9.93 14.26 -4.67
CA GLY A 362 10.45 13.47 -5.78
C GLY A 362 11.44 14.23 -6.66
N GLU A 363 12.02 15.33 -6.20
CA GLU A 363 13.13 15.99 -6.90
C GLU A 363 14.38 15.12 -6.82
N ALA A 364 15.05 14.94 -7.96
CA ALA A 364 16.29 14.19 -8.07
C ALA A 364 17.48 15.01 -7.55
N LEU A 365 18.11 14.55 -6.46
CA LEU A 365 19.31 15.13 -5.86
C LEU A 365 20.53 14.28 -6.21
N THR A 366 21.55 14.90 -6.77
CA THR A 366 22.79 14.18 -7.13
C THR A 366 23.69 14.06 -5.90
N VAL A 367 24.02 12.82 -5.53
CA VAL A 367 24.96 12.53 -4.45
C VAL A 367 26.20 11.88 -5.03
N ARG A 368 27.34 12.47 -4.71
CA ARG A 368 28.68 12.05 -5.11
C ARG A 368 29.31 11.36 -3.92
N MET A 369 29.83 10.16 -4.14
CA MET A 369 30.51 9.40 -3.11
C MET A 369 31.93 9.07 -3.55
N SER A 370 32.90 9.47 -2.74
CA SER A 370 34.29 9.05 -2.88
C SER A 370 34.64 8.10 -1.73
N ALA A 371 35.46 7.09 -1.99
CA ALA A 371 35.98 6.21 -0.95
C ALA A 371 37.48 6.03 -1.12
N TYR A 372 38.22 6.00 -0.01
CA TYR A 372 39.66 5.78 -0.01
C TYR A 372 40.08 4.85 1.13
N LYS A 373 41.22 4.18 0.94
CA LYS A 373 41.79 3.26 1.93
C LYS A 373 42.45 4.05 3.07
N GLU A 374 41.87 3.96 4.27
CA GLU A 374 42.35 4.71 5.45
C GLU A 374 43.35 3.92 6.28
N ALA A 375 43.10 2.62 6.48
CA ALA A 375 43.96 1.78 7.30
C ALA A 375 43.88 0.31 6.88
N GLU A 376 44.96 -0.43 7.13
CA GLU A 376 45.00 -1.88 6.95
C GLU A 376 45.74 -2.51 8.13
N THR A 377 45.17 -3.61 8.64
CA THR A 377 45.79 -4.49 9.63
C THR A 377 45.86 -5.91 9.07
N THR A 378 46.55 -6.81 9.76
CA THR A 378 46.66 -8.22 9.33
C THR A 378 45.31 -8.94 9.24
N SER A 379 44.27 -8.42 9.90
CA SER A 379 42.94 -9.04 9.98
C SER A 379 41.79 -8.17 9.45
N SER A 380 42.04 -6.90 9.11
CA SER A 380 40.99 -6.00 8.62
C SER A 380 41.51 -4.90 7.71
N THR A 381 40.70 -4.49 6.74
CA THR A 381 40.95 -3.30 5.91
C THR A 381 39.84 -2.29 6.13
N THR A 382 40.19 -1.03 6.38
CA THR A 382 39.23 0.05 6.62
C THR A 382 39.27 1.05 5.47
N PHE A 383 38.12 1.28 4.86
CA PHE A 383 37.91 2.35 3.89
C PHE A 383 37.06 3.44 4.52
N ARG A 384 37.39 4.69 4.22
CA ARG A 384 36.51 5.83 4.50
C ARG A 384 35.80 6.22 3.23
N TYR A 385 34.50 6.48 3.34
CA TYR A 385 33.72 7.06 2.27
C TYR A 385 33.18 8.42 2.71
N ILE A 386 33.14 9.35 1.75
CA ILE A 386 32.73 10.74 1.90
C ILE A 386 31.60 10.98 0.91
N LEU A 387 30.53 11.62 1.37
CA LEU A 387 29.41 12.00 0.53
C LEU A 387 29.32 13.51 0.38
N GLU A 388 29.00 13.92 -0.84
CA GLU A 388 28.91 15.32 -1.25
C GLU A 388 27.70 15.51 -2.18
N SER A 389 26.96 16.59 -2.04
CA SER A 389 25.87 16.95 -2.95
C SER A 389 25.83 18.44 -3.19
N ASP A 390 25.71 18.85 -4.46
CA ASP A 390 25.56 20.27 -4.82
C ASP A 390 24.20 20.85 -4.37
N ASN A 391 23.25 19.97 -4.03
CA ASN A 391 21.90 20.31 -3.60
C ASN A 391 21.74 20.44 -2.08
N ASN A 392 22.82 20.25 -1.32
CA ASN A 392 22.84 20.51 0.11
C ASN A 392 22.74 22.03 0.33
N SER A 393 21.71 22.47 1.03
CA SER A 393 21.48 23.89 1.30
C SER A 393 20.76 24.08 2.63
N SER A 394 21.45 24.75 3.55
CA SER A 394 20.93 25.25 4.82
C SER A 394 19.87 26.35 4.66
N GLY A 395 19.63 26.83 3.44
CA GLY A 395 18.65 27.89 3.13
C GLY A 395 19.14 29.29 3.47
N VAL A 396 20.35 29.44 3.98
CA VAL A 396 21.01 30.73 4.21
C VAL A 396 21.53 31.28 2.88
N PRO A 397 21.22 32.53 2.49
CA PRO A 397 21.78 33.11 1.29
C PRO A 397 23.31 33.13 1.33
N GLY A 398 23.95 32.53 0.33
CA GLY A 398 25.41 32.41 0.25
C GLY A 398 25.99 31.12 0.83
N ASP A 399 25.15 30.24 1.39
CA ASP A 399 25.57 28.87 1.73
C ASP A 399 25.84 28.07 0.44
N VAL A 400 27.04 27.54 0.36
CA VAL A 400 27.50 26.75 -0.78
C VAL A 400 28.04 25.39 -0.35
N ASP A 401 27.73 24.97 0.88
CA ASP A 401 28.23 23.73 1.46
C ASP A 401 27.74 22.51 0.68
N ILE A 402 28.70 21.80 0.07
CA ILE A 402 28.42 20.55 -0.64
C ILE A 402 28.72 19.30 0.18
N ALA A 403 29.23 19.43 1.41
CA ALA A 403 29.63 18.32 2.26
C ALA A 403 28.44 17.68 3.00
N LEU A 404 28.23 16.37 2.85
CA LEU A 404 27.18 15.64 3.60
C LEU A 404 27.74 14.89 4.82
N GLY A 405 29.03 14.56 4.80
CA GLY A 405 29.73 13.88 5.89
C GLY A 405 30.63 12.75 5.41
N SER A 406 31.17 12.00 6.37
CA SER A 406 31.99 10.81 6.10
C SER A 406 31.76 9.71 7.13
N SER A 407 32.02 8.47 6.71
CA SER A 407 31.95 7.28 7.57
C SER A 407 32.92 6.22 7.08
N THR A 408 33.11 5.16 7.85
CA THR A 408 34.03 4.06 7.51
C THR A 408 33.29 2.76 7.27
N VAL A 409 33.89 1.90 6.44
CA VAL A 409 33.50 0.51 6.25
C VAL A 409 34.72 -0.37 6.54
N VAL A 410 34.55 -1.35 7.42
CA VAL A 410 35.61 -2.25 7.85
C VAL A 410 35.36 -3.62 7.23
N PHE A 411 36.33 -4.15 6.51
CA PHE A 411 36.31 -5.49 5.96
C PHE A 411 37.07 -6.48 6.84
N ASP A 412 36.58 -7.72 6.91
CA ASP A 412 37.31 -8.84 7.52
C ASP A 412 38.44 -9.36 6.60
N SER A 413 39.22 -10.35 7.08
CA SER A 413 40.29 -10.97 6.29
C SER A 413 39.80 -11.77 5.07
N VAL A 414 38.49 -12.00 4.94
CA VAL A 414 37.84 -12.71 3.84
C VAL A 414 37.19 -11.72 2.86
N GLY A 415 37.22 -10.42 3.15
CA GLY A 415 36.65 -9.37 2.31
C GLY A 415 35.15 -9.16 2.48
N ASN A 416 34.52 -9.65 3.55
CA ASN A 416 33.14 -9.29 3.88
C ASN A 416 33.13 -8.03 4.75
N VAL A 417 32.04 -7.26 4.70
CA VAL A 417 31.84 -6.14 5.61
C VAL A 417 31.65 -6.67 7.04
N ALA A 418 32.56 -6.30 7.92
CA ALA A 418 32.57 -6.66 9.34
C ALA A 418 31.86 -5.61 10.21
N ASP A 419 32.02 -4.33 9.87
CA ASP A 419 31.42 -3.21 10.60
C ASP A 419 31.25 -1.98 9.69
N GLN A 420 30.23 -1.18 9.98
CA GLN A 420 29.94 0.09 9.31
C GLN A 420 29.28 1.05 10.31
N PRO A 421 30.07 1.83 11.08
CA PRO A 421 29.53 2.78 12.04
C PRO A 421 28.92 4.01 11.33
N ASN A 422 27.79 4.53 11.84
CA ASN A 422 27.16 5.78 11.38
C ASN A 422 26.97 5.84 9.85
N ASN A 423 26.03 5.05 9.33
CA ASN A 423 25.70 4.97 7.91
C ASN A 423 24.61 5.97 7.46
N SER A 424 24.12 6.83 8.37
CA SER A 424 23.08 7.83 8.10
C SER A 424 23.69 9.17 7.70
N PHE A 425 23.17 9.77 6.63
CA PHE A 425 23.57 11.06 6.09
C PHE A 425 22.35 11.94 5.86
N SER A 426 22.55 13.25 5.93
CA SER A 426 21.50 14.24 5.72
C SER A 426 21.85 15.18 4.58
N VAL A 427 20.86 15.50 3.74
CA VAL A 427 20.92 16.61 2.80
C VAL A 427 19.96 17.69 3.29
N ASP A 428 20.49 18.87 3.56
CA ASP A 428 19.67 20.01 3.96
C ASP A 428 18.92 20.57 2.74
N ARG A 429 17.62 20.83 2.93
CA ARG A 429 16.69 21.28 1.89
C ARG A 429 15.91 22.52 2.33
N ASN A 430 16.47 23.32 3.24
CA ASN A 430 15.79 24.47 3.86
C ASN A 430 15.43 25.61 2.87
N GLY A 431 15.96 25.56 1.63
CA GLY A 431 15.58 26.44 0.52
C GLY A 431 14.45 25.90 -0.38
N SER A 432 13.93 24.71 -0.10
CA SER A 432 12.85 24.04 -0.85
C SER A 432 11.58 23.87 -0.01
N ALA A 433 10.46 23.53 -0.65
CA ALA A 433 9.22 23.13 0.03
C ALA A 433 9.24 21.65 0.48
N ALA A 434 10.32 20.92 0.18
CA ALA A 434 10.53 19.55 0.63
C ALA A 434 10.80 19.46 2.13
N VAL A 435 10.60 18.26 2.70
CA VAL A 435 10.99 17.95 4.07
C VAL A 435 12.51 18.10 4.22
N SER A 436 12.94 18.81 5.26
CA SER A 436 14.34 19.13 5.52
C SER A 436 14.68 18.93 7.02
N PRO A 437 15.81 18.31 7.36
CA PRO A 437 16.75 17.63 6.46
C PRO A 437 16.17 16.35 5.88
N MET A 438 16.56 16.02 4.64
CA MET A 438 16.33 14.69 4.08
C MET A 438 17.40 13.75 4.62
N VAL A 439 17.01 12.73 5.37
CA VAL A 439 17.94 11.74 5.95
C VAL A 439 17.84 10.43 5.19
N PHE A 440 18.98 9.85 4.81
CA PHE A 440 19.07 8.54 4.18
C PHE A 440 20.24 7.73 4.74
N GLU A 441 20.11 6.41 4.74
CA GLU A 441 21.14 5.46 5.13
C GLU A 441 21.82 4.85 3.91
N VAL A 442 23.15 4.71 3.98
CA VAL A 442 23.96 4.06 2.94
C VAL A 442 24.37 2.69 3.43
N ASP A 443 23.81 1.62 2.87
CA ASP A 443 24.19 0.25 3.16
C ASP A 443 25.35 -0.21 2.27
N MET A 444 26.48 -0.55 2.90
CA MET A 444 27.68 -1.07 2.23
C MET A 444 27.78 -2.60 2.27
N SER A 445 26.81 -3.31 2.86
CA SER A 445 26.85 -4.76 3.10
C SER A 445 27.06 -5.62 1.84
N ALA A 446 26.68 -5.10 0.67
CA ALA A 446 26.83 -5.78 -0.62
C ALA A 446 28.14 -5.47 -1.37
N ILE A 447 29.10 -4.79 -0.73
CA ILE A 447 30.44 -4.53 -1.26
C ILE A 447 31.42 -5.62 -0.81
N SER A 448 32.35 -5.97 -1.70
CA SER A 448 33.45 -6.88 -1.42
C SER A 448 34.76 -6.12 -1.14
N GLY A 449 35.49 -6.53 -0.11
CA GLY A 449 36.88 -6.12 0.14
C GLY A 449 37.90 -6.92 -0.67
N ILE A 450 37.46 -7.70 -1.66
CA ILE A 450 38.34 -8.43 -2.60
C ILE A 450 38.14 -7.84 -4.00
N SER A 451 39.19 -7.19 -4.50
CA SER A 451 39.31 -6.81 -5.91
C SER A 451 40.75 -6.93 -6.40
N SER A 452 40.92 -7.52 -7.58
CA SER A 452 42.20 -7.63 -8.30
C SER A 452 42.37 -6.62 -9.44
N SER A 453 41.30 -5.88 -9.79
CA SER A 453 41.26 -4.97 -10.94
C SER A 453 41.10 -3.48 -10.54
N GLY A 454 41.33 -3.16 -9.26
CA GLY A 454 41.14 -1.83 -8.68
C GLY A 454 39.78 -1.65 -7.99
N SER A 455 39.61 -0.52 -7.29
CA SER A 455 38.38 -0.22 -6.54
C SER A 455 37.28 0.37 -7.42
N ASN A 456 36.05 -0.17 -7.32
CA ASN A 456 34.88 0.32 -8.01
C ASN A 456 33.65 0.30 -7.10
N LEU A 457 32.81 1.34 -7.19
CA LEU A 457 31.54 1.45 -6.46
C LEU A 457 30.40 1.84 -7.41
N ASN A 458 29.25 1.21 -7.23
CA ASN A 458 28.04 1.45 -8.00
C ASN A 458 26.81 1.40 -7.08
N LEU A 459 25.78 2.16 -7.42
CA LEU A 459 24.47 2.00 -6.80
C LEU A 459 23.88 0.64 -7.20
N LYS A 460 23.43 -0.14 -6.22
CA LYS A 460 22.73 -1.41 -6.46
C LYS A 460 21.22 -1.20 -6.51
N SER A 461 20.69 -0.50 -5.52
CA SER A 461 19.26 -0.24 -5.37
C SER A 461 19.03 0.90 -4.38
N GLN A 462 17.89 1.56 -4.50
CA GLN A 462 17.37 2.53 -3.54
C GLN A 462 15.84 2.43 -3.47
N ASP A 463 15.24 3.00 -2.45
CA ASP A 463 13.78 3.01 -2.23
C ASP A 463 13.09 4.30 -2.71
N GLY A 464 13.79 5.43 -2.82
CA GLY A 464 13.18 6.67 -3.30
C GLY A 464 12.82 6.65 -4.79
N SER A 465 11.81 7.45 -5.14
CA SER A 465 11.25 7.52 -6.50
C SER A 465 10.81 8.92 -6.90
N SER A 466 10.85 9.18 -8.21
CA SER A 466 10.23 10.39 -8.80
C SER A 466 8.72 10.37 -8.62
N PRO A 467 8.03 11.52 -8.76
CA PRO A 467 6.58 11.57 -8.70
C PRO A 467 5.97 10.62 -9.73
N GLY A 468 5.17 9.67 -9.26
CA GLY A 468 4.41 8.77 -10.10
C GLY A 468 2.92 9.02 -9.92
N VAL A 469 2.13 8.73 -10.96
CA VAL A 469 0.66 8.78 -10.92
C VAL A 469 0.09 7.38 -10.84
N LEU A 470 -1.03 7.24 -10.13
CA LEU A 470 -1.72 5.96 -10.00
C LEU A 470 -2.27 5.50 -11.36
N THR A 471 -1.76 4.39 -11.90
CA THR A 471 -2.14 3.89 -13.23
C THR A 471 -3.15 2.75 -13.17
N SER A 472 -2.99 1.85 -12.19
CA SER A 472 -3.81 0.67 -12.06
C SER A 472 -3.91 0.25 -10.60
N PHE A 473 -4.79 -0.70 -10.31
CA PHE A 473 -4.92 -1.29 -8.98
C PHE A 473 -5.16 -2.79 -9.10
N VAL A 474 -4.79 -3.52 -8.06
CA VAL A 474 -5.00 -4.96 -7.91
C VAL A 474 -5.58 -5.21 -6.52
N ILE A 475 -6.46 -6.18 -6.40
CA ILE A 475 -7.03 -6.59 -5.11
C ILE A 475 -6.49 -7.99 -4.80
N ASP A 476 -5.97 -8.20 -3.60
CA ASP A 476 -5.44 -9.50 -3.18
C ASP A 476 -6.51 -10.43 -2.56
N GLU A 477 -6.11 -11.62 -2.12
CA GLU A 477 -7.02 -12.60 -1.52
C GLU A 477 -7.54 -12.19 -0.14
N GLN A 478 -6.79 -11.32 0.54
CA GLN A 478 -7.09 -10.71 1.82
C GLN A 478 -7.96 -9.45 1.65
N GLY A 479 -8.33 -9.09 0.41
CA GLY A 479 -9.13 -7.91 0.09
C GLY A 479 -8.37 -6.60 0.11
N VAL A 480 -7.04 -6.61 0.28
CA VAL A 480 -6.21 -5.40 0.24
C VAL A 480 -6.14 -4.89 -1.19
N ILE A 481 -6.43 -3.61 -1.35
CA ILE A 481 -6.44 -2.88 -2.60
C ILE A 481 -5.07 -2.23 -2.75
N ASN A 482 -4.25 -2.73 -3.66
CA ASN A 482 -2.92 -2.22 -3.95
C ASN A 482 -2.97 -1.38 -5.23
N GLY A 483 -2.63 -0.10 -5.13
CA GLY A 483 -2.42 0.79 -6.27
C GLY A 483 -1.01 0.64 -6.84
N VAL A 484 -0.92 0.60 -8.17
CA VAL A 484 0.34 0.54 -8.91
C VAL A 484 0.54 1.86 -9.65
N PHE A 485 1.64 2.53 -9.34
CA PHE A 485 2.03 3.81 -9.92
C PHE A 485 2.96 3.60 -11.12
N ASP A 486 3.02 4.56 -12.04
CA ASP A 486 3.89 4.49 -13.23
C ASP A 486 5.40 4.55 -12.90
N ASN A 487 5.76 5.12 -11.76
CA ASN A 487 7.11 5.09 -11.19
C ASN A 487 7.48 3.70 -10.60
N GLY A 488 6.60 2.70 -10.69
CA GLY A 488 6.82 1.33 -10.22
C GLY A 488 6.53 1.12 -8.73
N VAL A 489 6.16 2.18 -8.01
CA VAL A 489 5.75 2.10 -6.61
C VAL A 489 4.40 1.39 -6.47
N ILE A 490 4.26 0.60 -5.41
CA ILE A 490 2.99 0.00 -5.00
C ILE A 490 2.60 0.56 -3.63
N ARG A 491 1.34 0.98 -3.47
CA ARG A 491 0.79 1.42 -2.18
C ARG A 491 -0.58 0.83 -1.91
N THR A 492 -0.85 0.58 -0.64
CA THR A 492 -2.17 0.12 -0.18
C THR A 492 -3.14 1.29 -0.17
N LEU A 493 -4.29 1.16 -0.84
CA LEU A 493 -5.34 2.18 -0.91
C LEU A 493 -6.53 1.87 0.01
N GLY A 494 -6.61 0.66 0.54
CA GLY A 494 -7.68 0.23 1.45
C GLY A 494 -7.79 -1.30 1.51
N GLN A 495 -8.75 -1.80 2.28
CA GLN A 495 -9.02 -3.23 2.40
C GLN A 495 -10.52 -3.52 2.42
N VAL A 496 -10.99 -4.27 1.42
CA VAL A 496 -12.37 -4.77 1.34
C VAL A 496 -12.63 -5.70 2.52
N VAL A 497 -13.74 -5.46 3.19
CA VAL A 497 -14.21 -6.27 4.32
C VAL A 497 -15.38 -7.14 3.92
N LEU A 498 -15.59 -8.22 4.68
CA LEU A 498 -16.74 -9.09 4.53
C LEU A 498 -17.59 -9.04 5.79
N ALA A 499 -18.91 -9.10 5.62
CA ALA A 499 -19.85 -9.34 6.71
C ALA A 499 -20.26 -10.81 6.72
N ARG A 500 -20.32 -11.42 7.91
CA ARG A 500 -20.93 -12.72 8.13
C ARG A 500 -22.08 -12.60 9.11
N PHE A 501 -23.11 -13.41 8.91
CA PHE A 501 -24.25 -13.52 9.80
C PHE A 501 -24.25 -14.87 10.49
N THR A 502 -24.71 -14.91 11.74
CA THR A 502 -24.91 -16.17 12.47
C THR A 502 -25.96 -17.03 11.78
N ASN A 503 -27.01 -16.41 11.23
CA ASN A 503 -28.06 -17.09 10.49
C ASN A 503 -28.35 -16.38 9.16
N PRO A 504 -27.66 -16.73 8.06
CA PRO A 504 -27.89 -16.13 6.75
C PRO A 504 -29.34 -16.30 6.25
N GLY A 505 -30.02 -17.39 6.60
CA GLY A 505 -31.43 -17.62 6.21
C GLY A 505 -32.42 -16.63 6.81
N GLY A 506 -32.01 -15.84 7.81
CA GLY A 506 -32.81 -14.76 8.38
C GLY A 506 -32.66 -13.42 7.66
N LEU A 507 -31.80 -13.33 6.63
CA LEU A 507 -31.62 -12.12 5.83
C LEU A 507 -32.85 -11.85 4.96
N LEU A 508 -33.17 -10.58 4.78
CA LEU A 508 -34.27 -10.13 3.93
C LEU A 508 -33.72 -9.69 2.58
N GLN A 509 -34.34 -10.09 1.49
CA GLN A 509 -33.92 -9.66 0.15
C GLN A 509 -34.38 -8.21 -0.11
N ASP A 510 -33.46 -7.33 -0.49
CA ASP A 510 -33.69 -5.89 -0.73
C ASP A 510 -33.67 -5.53 -2.24
N GLY A 511 -33.75 -6.54 -3.10
CA GLY A 511 -33.74 -6.40 -4.56
C GLY A 511 -32.32 -6.30 -5.14
N GLY A 512 -32.20 -6.56 -6.45
CA GLY A 512 -30.93 -6.49 -7.18
C GLY A 512 -29.77 -7.27 -6.56
N ASP A 513 -30.05 -8.49 -6.07
CA ASP A 513 -29.07 -9.38 -5.41
C ASP A 513 -28.47 -8.82 -4.11
N THR A 514 -29.14 -7.87 -3.47
CA THR A 514 -28.79 -7.35 -2.14
C THR A 514 -29.70 -7.89 -1.05
N PHE A 515 -29.16 -7.92 0.17
CA PHE A 515 -29.79 -8.42 1.39
C PHE A 515 -29.67 -7.39 2.51
N ARG A 516 -30.66 -7.35 3.39
CA ARG A 516 -30.68 -6.59 4.64
C ARG A 516 -30.73 -7.50 5.83
N GLU A 517 -30.25 -6.97 6.95
CA GLU A 517 -30.39 -7.62 8.24
C GLU A 517 -31.88 -7.83 8.57
N GLY A 518 -32.22 -9.06 8.96
CA GLY A 518 -33.53 -9.39 9.48
C GLY A 518 -33.45 -9.64 10.99
N VAL A 519 -34.60 -9.58 11.67
CA VAL A 519 -34.66 -9.81 13.13
C VAL A 519 -34.08 -11.16 13.57
N SER A 520 -34.01 -12.13 12.67
CA SER A 520 -33.51 -13.49 12.94
C SER A 520 -32.15 -13.78 12.30
N SER A 521 -31.53 -12.84 11.58
CA SER A 521 -30.19 -13.04 11.00
C SER A 521 -29.07 -12.89 12.03
N GLY A 522 -29.35 -12.10 13.08
CA GLY A 522 -28.35 -11.58 14.00
C GLY A 522 -27.61 -10.38 13.39
N GLU A 523 -26.80 -9.73 14.23
CA GLU A 523 -25.98 -8.59 13.82
C GLU A 523 -24.87 -9.00 12.85
N PRO A 524 -24.46 -8.11 11.93
CA PRO A 524 -23.36 -8.36 11.02
C PRO A 524 -22.02 -8.44 11.76
N LEU A 525 -21.33 -9.58 11.65
CA LEU A 525 -19.94 -9.69 12.07
C LEU A 525 -19.04 -9.27 10.91
N VAL A 526 -18.53 -8.05 10.97
CA VAL A 526 -17.57 -7.52 9.98
C VAL A 526 -16.17 -7.99 10.32
N SER A 527 -15.49 -8.60 9.36
CA SER A 527 -14.10 -9.03 9.50
C SER A 527 -13.36 -8.93 8.16
N THR A 528 -12.03 -9.00 8.21
CA THR A 528 -11.22 -9.10 7.00
C THR A 528 -11.37 -10.51 6.38
N PRO A 529 -11.26 -10.63 5.05
CA PRO A 529 -11.26 -11.92 4.37
C PRO A 529 -10.26 -12.92 4.97
N GLY A 530 -10.65 -14.19 5.06
CA GLY A 530 -9.82 -15.28 5.60
C GLY A 530 -9.66 -15.30 7.12
N THR A 531 -10.21 -14.33 7.85
CA THR A 531 -10.17 -14.28 9.32
C THR A 531 -11.53 -14.54 9.94
N PHE A 532 -11.56 -14.97 11.21
CA PHE A 532 -12.78 -15.23 11.98
C PHE A 532 -13.81 -16.15 11.28
N GLY A 533 -13.38 -16.96 10.30
CA GLY A 533 -14.21 -17.83 9.46
C GLY A 533 -15.00 -17.11 8.37
N ALA A 534 -14.61 -15.89 8.00
CA ALA A 534 -14.97 -15.31 6.71
C ALA A 534 -14.13 -15.99 5.60
N GLY A 535 -14.73 -16.14 4.42
CA GLY A 535 -14.08 -16.65 3.22
C GLY A 535 -12.97 -15.72 2.71
N THR A 536 -12.24 -16.18 1.70
CA THR A 536 -11.24 -15.36 1.02
C THR A 536 -11.85 -14.66 -0.19
N ILE A 537 -11.23 -13.58 -0.65
CA ILE A 537 -11.60 -12.92 -1.89
C ILE A 537 -10.77 -13.51 -3.03
N ARG A 538 -11.35 -13.56 -4.22
CA ARG A 538 -10.65 -13.85 -5.46
C ARG A 538 -10.91 -12.72 -6.44
N ALA A 539 -9.86 -11.98 -6.77
CA ALA A 539 -9.94 -10.90 -7.74
C ALA A 539 -10.00 -11.41 -9.19
N GLY A 540 -10.59 -10.61 -10.07
CA GLY A 540 -10.82 -10.98 -11.46
C GLY A 540 -11.72 -12.20 -11.61
N ALA A 541 -12.73 -12.33 -10.76
CA ALA A 541 -13.64 -13.47 -10.77
C ALA A 541 -15.04 -13.06 -10.30
N ILE A 542 -16.05 -13.82 -10.73
CA ILE A 542 -17.44 -13.65 -10.28
C ILE A 542 -18.01 -15.00 -9.84
N GLU A 543 -18.81 -14.97 -8.78
CA GLU A 543 -19.64 -16.11 -8.37
C GLU A 543 -20.88 -16.21 -9.28
N LEU A 544 -21.18 -17.41 -9.78
CA LEU A 544 -22.39 -17.70 -10.55
C LEU A 544 -23.55 -18.12 -9.62
N SER A 545 -24.76 -18.14 -10.17
CA SER A 545 -25.92 -18.73 -9.49
C SER A 545 -25.63 -20.16 -9.01
N ASN A 546 -26.09 -20.51 -7.81
CA ASN A 546 -26.03 -21.89 -7.31
C ASN A 546 -27.21 -22.75 -7.81
N THR A 547 -28.04 -22.23 -8.72
CA THR A 547 -29.20 -22.94 -9.24
C THR A 547 -28.79 -24.05 -10.21
N ASP A 548 -29.13 -25.30 -9.87
CA ASP A 548 -29.12 -26.41 -10.82
C ASP A 548 -30.43 -26.44 -11.62
N ILE A 549 -30.36 -26.02 -12.88
CA ILE A 549 -31.50 -26.00 -13.80
C ILE A 549 -32.09 -27.40 -14.00
N GLY A 550 -31.23 -28.43 -14.12
CA GLY A 550 -31.66 -29.80 -14.36
C GLY A 550 -32.51 -30.32 -13.20
N ARG A 551 -32.02 -30.11 -11.97
CA ARG A 551 -32.77 -30.47 -10.76
C ARG A 551 -34.05 -29.66 -10.61
N SER A 552 -33.98 -28.34 -10.81
CA SER A 552 -35.13 -27.45 -10.68
C SER A 552 -36.25 -27.78 -11.69
N LEU A 553 -35.91 -28.20 -12.92
CA LEU A 553 -36.88 -28.64 -13.92
C LEU A 553 -37.55 -29.96 -13.53
N VAL A 554 -36.82 -30.91 -12.94
CA VAL A 554 -37.40 -32.16 -12.43
C VAL A 554 -38.38 -31.85 -11.29
N ASP A 555 -37.98 -31.01 -10.34
CA ASP A 555 -38.83 -30.61 -9.22
C ASP A 555 -40.08 -29.85 -9.71
N LEU A 556 -39.95 -29.05 -10.77
CA LEU A 556 -41.07 -28.34 -11.42
C LEU A 556 -42.06 -29.32 -12.07
N ILE A 557 -41.56 -30.39 -12.72
CA ILE A 557 -42.39 -31.45 -13.28
C ILE A 557 -43.14 -32.20 -12.17
N VAL A 558 -42.49 -32.47 -11.04
CA VAL A 558 -43.12 -33.12 -9.89
C VAL A 558 -44.21 -32.21 -9.29
N ALA A 559 -43.90 -30.93 -9.03
CA ALA A 559 -44.85 -29.96 -8.50
C ALA A 559 -46.07 -29.76 -9.41
N SER A 560 -45.85 -29.62 -10.73
CA SER A 560 -46.95 -29.50 -11.71
C SER A 560 -47.78 -30.79 -11.84
N THR A 561 -47.17 -31.96 -11.68
CA THR A 561 -47.88 -33.24 -11.64
C THR A 561 -48.75 -33.35 -10.38
N ASN A 562 -48.23 -32.95 -9.22
CA ASN A 562 -48.96 -32.89 -7.95
C ASN A 562 -50.12 -31.89 -8.01
N TYR A 563 -49.90 -30.71 -8.59
CA TYR A 563 -50.94 -29.71 -8.83
C TYR A 563 -52.09 -30.31 -9.66
N ARG A 564 -51.78 -30.97 -10.79
CA ARG A 564 -52.78 -31.65 -11.63
C ARG A 564 -53.46 -32.82 -10.90
N GLY A 565 -52.73 -33.54 -10.06
CA GLY A 565 -53.27 -34.59 -9.19
C GLY A 565 -54.33 -34.06 -8.23
N ASN A 566 -54.02 -32.99 -7.51
CA ASN A 566 -54.95 -32.33 -6.59
C ASN A 566 -56.19 -31.78 -7.31
N ALA A 567 -56.02 -31.20 -8.50
CA ALA A 567 -57.14 -30.72 -9.32
C ALA A 567 -58.10 -31.86 -9.74
N ARG A 568 -57.58 -33.06 -10.06
CA ARG A 568 -58.42 -34.23 -10.38
C ARG A 568 -59.24 -34.71 -9.18
N VAL A 569 -58.74 -34.55 -7.95
CA VAL A 569 -59.50 -34.90 -6.73
C VAL A 569 -60.72 -33.97 -6.58
N ILE A 570 -60.57 -32.70 -6.90
CA ILE A 570 -61.66 -31.71 -6.89
C ILE A 570 -62.71 -32.10 -7.94
N ASP A 571 -62.29 -32.41 -9.17
CA ASP A 571 -63.21 -32.85 -10.24
C ASP A 571 -63.97 -34.14 -9.86
N SER A 572 -63.27 -35.14 -9.32
CA SER A 572 -63.90 -36.37 -8.82
C SER A 572 -64.90 -36.10 -7.69
N THR A 573 -64.55 -35.21 -6.76
CA THR A 573 -65.43 -34.85 -5.64
C THR A 573 -66.67 -34.10 -6.12
N ASN A 574 -66.54 -33.20 -7.11
CA ASN A 574 -67.68 -32.52 -7.73
C ASN A 574 -68.63 -33.52 -8.40
N ARG A 575 -68.11 -34.49 -9.15
CA ARG A 575 -68.94 -35.55 -9.75
C ARG A 575 -69.71 -36.36 -8.70
N LEU A 576 -69.08 -36.68 -7.57
CA LEU A 576 -69.76 -37.37 -6.47
C LEU A 576 -70.85 -36.50 -5.82
N VAL A 577 -70.62 -35.20 -5.69
CA VAL A 577 -71.64 -34.24 -5.20
C VAL A 577 -72.81 -34.15 -6.18
N ASP A 578 -72.54 -34.09 -7.48
CA ASP A 578 -73.57 -34.06 -8.53
C ASP A 578 -74.39 -35.36 -8.54
N GLU A 579 -73.74 -36.53 -8.43
CA GLU A 579 -74.43 -37.83 -8.30
C GLU A 579 -75.29 -37.90 -7.03
N LEU A 580 -74.79 -37.40 -5.89
CA LEU A 580 -75.54 -37.33 -4.65
C LEU A 580 -76.77 -36.41 -4.75
N LEU A 581 -76.64 -35.27 -5.42
CA LEU A 581 -77.75 -34.35 -5.68
C LEU A 581 -78.83 -35.00 -6.57
N LEU A 582 -78.42 -35.85 -7.52
CA LEU A 582 -79.32 -36.61 -8.38
C LEU A 582 -80.04 -37.74 -7.63
N LEU A 583 -79.39 -38.40 -6.67
CA LEU A 583 -79.98 -39.42 -5.80
C LEU A 583 -80.91 -38.83 -4.72
N GLY A 584 -80.77 -37.55 -4.40
CA GLY A 584 -81.58 -36.83 -3.41
C GLY A 584 -82.92 -36.29 -3.93
N ARG A 585 -83.23 -36.46 -5.23
CA ARG A 585 -84.56 -36.22 -5.82
C ARG A 585 -85.28 -37.54 -6.01
#